data_AF-A0A379CDS2-F1
#
_entry.id   AF-A0A379CDS2-F1
#
_cell.length_a   1.000
_cell.length_b   1.000
_cell.length_c   1.000
_cell.angle_alpha   90.00
_cell.angle_beta   90.00
_cell.angle_gamma   90.00
#
_symmetry.space_group_name_H-M   'P 1'
#
loop_
_entity.id
_entity.type
_entity.pdbx_description
1 polymer ?
#
loop_
_entity_poly.entity_id
_entity_poly.type
_entity_poly.pdbx_seq_one_letter_code
_entity_poly.pdbx_strand_id
1 'polypeptide(L)' 'MEVINIKIDSIIPYEKNPRRNDEAVKFVKNSIKEFGFKQPIIIDKDNVIVCGIHVIGRP' A
#
# COMPACT_ATOMS: atom_id res chain seq x y z
N MET A 1 -2.63 0.74 -18.64
CA MET A 1 -2.52 0.85 -17.18
C MET A 1 -3.12 2.17 -16.79
N GLU A 2 -4.14 2.15 -15.93
CA GLU A 2 -4.86 3.35 -15.49
C GLU A 2 -4.59 3.55 -14.00
N VAL A 3 -4.41 4.80 -13.58
CA VAL A 3 -4.24 5.15 -12.16
C VAL A 3 -5.53 5.81 -11.71
N ILE A 4 -6.19 5.20 -10.73
CA ILE A 4 -7.45 5.68 -10.16
C ILE A 4 -7.30 5.88 -8.66
N ASN A 5 -8.09 6.80 -8.11
CA ASN A 5 -8.19 7.00 -6.67
C ASN A 5 -9.31 6.13 -6.10
N ILE A 6 -8.97 5.27 -5.16
CA ILE A 6 -9.93 4.40 -4.44
C ILE A 6 -9.88 4.67 -2.94
N LYS A 7 -10.94 4.29 -2.23
CA LYS A 7 -10.99 4.40 -0.77
C LYS A 7 -10.05 3.35 -0.16
N ILE A 8 -9.27 3.74 0.85
CA ILE A 8 -8.37 2.83 1.55
C ILE A 8 -9.13 1.63 2.13
N ASP A 9 -10.33 1.88 2.68
CA ASP A 9 -11.18 0.86 3.30
C ASP A 9 -11.73 -0.18 2.31
N SER A 10 -11.61 0.06 1.00
CA SER A 10 -11.99 -0.92 -0.03
C SER A 10 -10.86 -1.86 -0.43
N ILE A 11 -9.65 -1.67 0.09
CA ILE A 11 -8.47 -2.44 -0.25
C ILE A 11 -8.29 -3.59 0.74
N ILE A 12 -8.02 -4.78 0.21
CA ILE A 12 -7.80 -5.99 1.00
C ILE A 12 -6.30 -6.29 1.07
N PRO A 13 -5.70 -6.35 2.29
CA PRO A 13 -4.32 -6.79 2.43
C PRO A 13 -4.16 -8.25 2.00
N TYR A 14 -3.05 -8.57 1.35
CA TYR A 14 -2.73 -9.96 1.01
C TYR A 14 -2.44 -10.78 2.27
N GLU A 15 -3.30 -11.76 2.56
CA GLU A 15 -3.31 -12.56 3.79
C GLU A 15 -1.98 -13.29 4.04
N LYS A 16 -1.36 -13.81 2.98
CA LYS A 16 -0.11 -14.60 3.05
C LYS A 16 1.14 -13.76 2.80
N ASN A 17 1.12 -12.47 3.13
CA ASN A 17 2.30 -11.63 2.93
C ASN A 17 3.47 -12.10 3.84
N PRO A 18 4.56 -12.65 3.29
CA PRO A 18 5.69 -13.14 4.09
C PRO A 18 6.55 -11.99 4.64
N ARG A 19 6.39 -10.76 4.12
CA ARG A 19 7.24 -9.61 4.50
C ARG A 19 6.83 -9.01 5.84
N ARG A 20 7.71 -9.09 6.84
CA ARG A 20 7.61 -8.35 8.10
C ARG A 20 8.45 -7.07 7.99
N ASN A 21 7.79 -5.92 8.01
CA ASN A 21 8.33 -4.64 7.56
C ASN A 21 7.92 -3.48 8.49
N ASP A 22 7.56 -3.78 9.73
CA ASP A 22 6.92 -2.79 10.60
C ASP A 22 7.80 -1.55 10.84
N GLU A 23 9.13 -1.71 10.79
CA GLU A 23 10.10 -0.62 10.89
C GLU A 23 10.09 0.34 9.70
N ALA A 24 9.87 -0.14 8.46
CA ALA A 24 9.90 0.75 7.29
C ALA A 24 8.64 1.61 7.15
N VAL A 25 7.54 1.25 7.82
CA VAL A 25 6.28 1.99 7.79
C VAL A 25 6.50 3.45 8.20
N LYS A 26 7.34 3.69 9.22
CA LYS A 26 7.67 5.04 9.68
C LYS A 26 8.31 5.89 8.59
N PHE A 27 9.27 5.32 7.86
CA PHE A 27 9.99 6.02 6.81
C PHE A 27 9.10 6.27 5.59
N VAL A 28 8.30 5.29 5.19
CA VAL A 28 7.34 5.42 4.08
C VAL A 28 6.30 6.50 4.39
N LYS A 29 5.74 6.51 5.61
CA LYS A 29 4.81 7.56 6.06
C LYS A 29 5.41 8.96 5.99
N ASN A 30 6.65 9.13 6.46
CA ASN A 30 7.33 10.41 6.41
C ASN A 30 7.58 10.87 4.97
N SER A 31 8.02 9.96 4.10
CA SER A 31 8.25 10.26 2.68
C SER A 31 6.96 10.68 1.97
N ILE A 32 5.84 9.99 2.20
CA ILE A 32 4.53 10.35 1.63
C ILE A 32 4.09 11.73 2.13
N LYS A 33 4.34 12.06 3.39
CA LYS A 33 4.01 13.38 3.96
C LYS A 33 4.84 14.50 3.30
N GLU A 34 6.11 14.25 3.03
CA GLU A 34 7.05 15.25 2.51
C GLU A 34 6.96 15.43 1.00
N PHE A 35 6.79 14.33 0.26
CA PHE A 35 6.87 14.31 -1.21
C PHE A 35 5.54 13.95 -1.90
N GLY A 36 4.52 13.58 -1.15
CA GLY A 36 3.27 13.04 -1.68
C GLY A 36 3.41 11.59 -2.14
N PHE A 37 2.29 11.00 -2.54
CA PHE A 37 2.24 9.61 -2.99
C PHE A 37 2.59 9.48 -4.48
N LYS A 38 3.86 9.20 -4.79
CA LYS A 38 4.41 9.20 -6.17
C LYS A 38 4.32 7.86 -6.89
N GLN A 39 4.08 6.77 -6.17
CA GLN A 39 4.04 5.42 -6.72
C GLN A 39 2.72 4.76 -6.35
N PRO A 40 1.78 4.55 -7.30
CA PRO A 40 0.52 3.89 -6.99
C PRO A 40 0.77 2.45 -6.53
N ILE A 41 -0.14 1.94 -5.70
CA ILE A 41 -0.21 0.52 -5.37
C ILE A 41 -0.82 -0.25 -6.54
N ILE A 42 -0.47 -1.53 -6.65
CA ILE A 42 -1.08 -2.42 -7.64
C ILE A 42 -2.02 -3.36 -6.90
N ILE A 43 -3.28 -3.33 -7.31
CA ILE A 43 -4.32 -4.22 -6.80
C ILE A 43 -4.81 -5.13 -7.93
N ASP A 44 -5.34 -6.29 -7.57
CA ASP A 44 -6.09 -7.11 -8.50
C ASP A 44 -7.57 -6.69 -8.57
N LYS A 45 -8.36 -7.43 -9.35
CA LYS A 45 -9.79 -7.19 -9.56
C LYS A 45 -10.65 -7.34 -8.28
N ASP A 46 -10.12 -8.02 -7.26
CA ASP A 46 -10.80 -8.29 -6.00
C ASP A 46 -10.33 -7.30 -4.91
N ASN A 47 -9.65 -6.21 -5.33
CA ASN A 47 -9.02 -5.18 -4.49
C ASN A 47 -7.91 -5.70 -3.57
N VAL A 48 -7.32 -6.86 -3.87
CA VAL A 48 -6.22 -7.42 -3.09
C VAL A 48 -4.91 -6.75 -3.51
N ILE A 49 -4.11 -6.32 -2.53
CA ILE A 49 -2.80 -5.70 -2.80
C ILE A 49 -1.82 -6.74 -3.35
N VAL A 50 -1.37 -6.54 -4.59
CA VAL A 50 -0.33 -7.37 -5.23
C VAL A 50 1.06 -6.73 -5.05
N CYS A 51 1.16 -5.39 -5.12
CA CYS A 51 2.39 -4.64 -4.90
C CYS A 51 2.15 -3.35 -4.11
N GLY A 52 3.16 -2.91 -3.34
CA GLY A 52 3.09 -1.65 -2.56
C GLY A 52 2.63 -1.80 -1.11
N ILE A 53 2.61 -3.03 -0.57
CA ILE A 53 2.14 -3.36 0.79
C ILE A 53 2.87 -2.66 1.95
N HIS A 54 3.91 -1.88 1.69
CA HIS A 54 4.64 -1.13 2.71
C HIS A 54 3.97 0.23 3.02
N VAL A 55 3.06 0.66 2.13
CA VAL A 55 2.33 1.95 2.21
C VAL A 55 1.15 1.84 3.17
N ILE A 56 0.50 0.68 3.17
CA ILE A 56 -0.67 0.38 3.98
C ILE A 56 -0.15 -0.55 5.07
N GLY A 57 -0.04 -0.06 6.30
CA GLY A 57 0.47 -0.86 7.42
C GLY A 57 -0.27 -2.19 7.51
N ARG A 58 0.37 -3.22 8.06
CA ARG A 58 -0.38 -4.40 8.49
C ARG A 58 -1.42 -3.94 9.51
N PRO A 59 -2.66 -4.46 9.47
CA PRO A 59 -3.61 -4.26 10.57
C PRO A 59 -3.01 -4.75 11.89
#